data_AF-A0A9R0XAB0-F1
#
_entry.id   AF-A0A9R0XAB0-F1
#
_cell.length_a   1.000
_cell.length_b   1.000
_cell.length_c   1.000
_cell.angle_alpha   90.00
_cell.angle_beta   90.00
_cell.angle_gamma   90.00
#
_symmetry.space_group_name_H-M   'P 1'
#
loop_
_entity.id
_entity.type
_entity.pdbx_description
1 polymer ?
#
loop_
_entity_poly.entity_id
_entity_poly.type
_entity_poly.pdbx_seq_one_letter_code
_entity_poly.pdbx_strand_id
1 'polypeptide(L)'
;MRPAILAALLLLLAAAASPAAALYSAGSPVLQLNPNNFKKVLNANGVVLVEFFAPWCGHCKQLTPIWEKAAGVLKGVATVAALDADAHKELAQQYGIRGFPTIKVFLPGKPPVDYEGARDVKPIVNFALSQVKGLLRDRLDGKTSGGSSGKTSGGSSEKKHEPNESVELNSSNFDELVVKSKDLWIVEFFAPWCGHCKKLAPEWKRAAKNLKGQVKLGHVDCDSDKSLMSKYKVEGFPTILVFGADKESPFPYQGARAASAIESFALEQLEANAAPPEVSELTSADVMEEKCASAAICFVSFLPDILDSKAEGRNKYLELLLSVAEKFKKSPYSLSGQVPASKLIWRSRSESVVMVIQPWLLST
;
A
#
# COMPACT_ATOMS: atom_id res chain seq x y z
N MET A 1 -61.66 65.91 8.46
CA MET A 1 -60.34 66.42 8.91
C MET A 1 -59.45 65.22 9.25
N ARG A 2 -58.34 65.10 8.53
CA ARG A 2 -57.05 64.41 8.79
C ARG A 2 -56.98 62.93 9.25
N PRO A 3 -55.87 62.23 8.88
CA PRO A 3 -55.78 60.77 8.77
C PRO A 3 -54.88 60.13 9.86
N ALA A 4 -54.97 58.82 10.07
CA ALA A 4 -53.89 58.01 10.65
C ALA A 4 -54.11 56.53 10.37
N ILE A 5 -53.41 55.96 9.38
CA ILE A 5 -53.16 54.52 9.33
C ILE A 5 -51.67 54.33 9.04
N LEU A 6 -50.91 53.98 10.10
CA LEU A 6 -49.58 53.42 9.99
C LEU A 6 -49.71 51.98 9.47
N ALA A 7 -49.14 51.70 8.30
CA ALA A 7 -48.86 50.33 7.87
C ALA A 7 -47.38 50.05 8.08
N ALA A 8 -47.09 49.10 8.97
CA ALA A 8 -45.75 48.68 9.34
C ALA A 8 -45.09 47.90 8.19
N LEU A 9 -43.86 48.30 7.86
CA LEU A 9 -42.95 47.61 6.95
C LEU A 9 -42.46 46.31 7.61
N LEU A 10 -42.94 45.16 7.15
CA LEU A 10 -42.38 43.84 7.48
C LEU A 10 -41.23 43.55 6.50
N LEU A 11 -40.01 43.83 6.94
CA LEU A 11 -38.76 43.42 6.28
C LEU A 11 -38.62 41.88 6.38
N LEU A 12 -38.92 41.19 5.29
CA LEU A 12 -38.54 39.80 5.07
C LEU A 12 -37.01 39.69 4.96
N LEU A 13 -36.34 39.35 6.06
CA LEU A 13 -34.99 38.76 6.00
C LEU A 13 -35.13 37.33 5.45
N ALA A 14 -34.95 37.18 4.14
CA ALA A 14 -34.62 35.90 3.54
C ALA A 14 -33.17 35.56 3.94
N ALA A 15 -33.01 34.73 4.97
CA ALA A 15 -31.73 34.09 5.26
C ALA A 15 -31.39 33.16 4.08
N ALA A 16 -30.47 33.59 3.22
CA ALA A 16 -29.86 32.72 2.23
C ALA A 16 -29.02 31.67 2.98
N ALA A 17 -29.58 30.48 3.20
CA ALA A 17 -28.80 29.32 3.56
C ALA A 17 -27.87 29.01 2.38
N SER A 18 -26.59 29.35 2.50
CA SER A 18 -25.57 28.89 1.56
C SER A 18 -25.59 27.36 1.56
N PRO A 19 -25.81 26.70 0.40
CA PRO A 19 -25.62 25.27 0.33
C PRO A 19 -24.14 25.00 0.62
N ALA A 20 -23.86 24.24 1.69
CA ALA A 20 -22.53 23.74 1.95
C ALA A 20 -22.07 23.02 0.67
N ALA A 21 -21.05 23.56 0.01
CA ALA A 21 -20.53 22.98 -1.21
C ALA A 21 -19.93 21.62 -0.86
N ALA A 22 -20.66 20.54 -1.11
CA ALA A 22 -20.16 19.20 -0.90
C ALA A 22 -18.93 19.00 -1.80
N LEU A 23 -17.79 18.63 -1.22
CA LEU A 23 -16.55 18.39 -1.96
C LEU A 23 -16.70 17.22 -2.94
N TYR A 24 -17.58 16.27 -2.61
CA TYR A 24 -17.93 15.11 -3.41
C TYR A 24 -19.37 15.22 -3.90
N SER A 25 -19.62 14.84 -5.16
CA SER A 25 -20.98 14.82 -5.71
C SER A 25 -21.77 13.57 -5.26
N ALA A 26 -23.09 13.59 -5.43
CA ALA A 26 -23.94 12.44 -5.10
C ALA A 26 -23.65 11.18 -5.97
N GLY A 27 -23.02 11.36 -7.14
CA GLY A 27 -22.60 10.26 -8.02
C GLY A 27 -21.18 9.75 -7.76
N SER A 28 -20.48 10.33 -6.78
CA SER A 28 -19.11 9.94 -6.44
C SER A 28 -19.06 8.51 -5.87
N PRO A 29 -18.02 7.71 -6.17
CA PRO A 29 -17.79 6.44 -5.48
C PRO A 29 -17.43 6.63 -3.99
N VAL A 30 -17.13 7.86 -3.55
CA VAL A 30 -16.83 8.19 -2.16
C VAL A 30 -18.12 8.30 -1.36
N LEU A 31 -18.24 7.50 -0.30
CA LEU A 31 -19.40 7.54 0.58
C LEU A 31 -19.37 8.79 1.46
N GLN A 32 -20.38 9.65 1.31
CA GLN A 32 -20.50 10.85 2.15
C GLN A 32 -21.04 10.50 3.52
N LEU A 33 -20.26 10.82 4.56
CA LEU A 33 -20.65 10.62 5.94
C LEU A 33 -21.24 11.90 6.53
N ASN A 34 -22.13 11.70 7.48
CA ASN A 34 -22.73 12.73 8.33
C ASN A 34 -23.05 12.09 9.69
N PRO A 35 -23.40 12.89 10.72
CA PRO A 35 -23.67 12.36 12.06
C PRO A 35 -24.72 11.24 12.12
N ASN A 36 -25.65 11.17 11.16
CA ASN A 36 -26.72 10.17 11.14
C ASN A 36 -26.26 8.81 10.60
N ASN A 37 -25.30 8.77 9.66
CA ASN A 37 -24.82 7.52 9.06
C ASN A 37 -23.43 7.08 9.56
N PHE A 38 -22.64 7.99 10.15
CA PHE A 38 -21.22 7.77 10.46
C PHE A 38 -21.00 6.50 11.29
N LYS A 39 -21.68 6.38 12.44
CA LYS A 39 -21.56 5.20 13.33
C LYS A 39 -22.00 3.91 12.63
N LYS A 40 -23.08 3.95 11.84
CA LYS A 40 -23.59 2.78 11.12
C LYS A 40 -22.56 2.27 10.11
N VAL A 41 -21.91 3.18 9.38
CA VAL A 41 -20.88 2.84 8.40
C VAL A 41 -19.63 2.28 9.08
N LEU A 42 -19.17 2.89 10.17
CA LEU A 42 -17.99 2.40 10.90
C LEU A 42 -18.21 1.04 11.57
N ASN A 43 -19.45 0.73 11.94
CA ASN A 43 -19.83 -0.57 12.48
C ASN A 43 -20.10 -1.62 11.39
N ALA A 44 -19.99 -1.25 10.11
CA ALA A 44 -19.98 -2.24 9.04
C ALA A 44 -18.78 -3.17 9.26
N ASN A 45 -18.98 -4.46 9.03
CA ASN A 45 -18.03 -5.50 9.37
C ASN A 45 -16.88 -5.57 8.34
N GLY A 46 -16.14 -4.47 8.17
CA GLY A 46 -15.13 -4.27 7.13
C GLY A 46 -14.21 -3.08 7.41
N VAL A 47 -13.31 -2.78 6.49
CA VAL A 47 -12.36 -1.65 6.60
C VAL A 47 -12.98 -0.40 5.99
N VAL A 48 -12.97 0.71 6.75
CA VAL A 48 -13.47 2.00 6.29
C VAL A 48 -12.37 3.06 6.38
N LEU A 49 -12.02 3.67 5.25
CA LEU A 49 -11.14 4.83 5.19
C LEU A 49 -11.99 6.09 5.12
N VAL A 50 -11.73 7.06 5.99
CA VAL A 50 -12.46 8.32 6.06
C VAL A 50 -11.51 9.48 5.90
N GLU A 51 -11.75 10.30 4.88
CA GLU A 51 -11.18 11.64 4.79
C GLU A 51 -12.02 12.63 5.61
N PHE A 52 -11.39 13.32 6.55
CA PHE A 52 -11.95 14.46 7.25
C PHE A 52 -11.47 15.73 6.55
N PHE A 53 -12.40 16.46 5.92
CA PHE A 53 -12.09 17.60 5.06
C PHE A 53 -12.88 18.85 5.47
N ALA A 54 -12.53 19.97 4.83
CA ALA A 54 -13.34 21.20 4.81
C ALA A 54 -13.50 21.67 3.35
N PRO A 55 -14.67 22.18 2.93
CA PRO A 55 -14.94 22.49 1.52
C PRO A 55 -14.08 23.65 0.97
N TRP A 56 -13.56 24.51 1.84
CA TRP A 56 -12.67 25.61 1.49
C TRP A 56 -11.18 25.20 1.44
N CYS A 57 -10.82 24.02 1.92
CA CYS A 57 -9.42 23.57 2.03
C CYS A 57 -8.83 23.19 0.66
N GLY A 58 -7.78 23.92 0.24
CA GLY A 58 -7.10 23.69 -1.05
C GLY A 58 -6.47 22.30 -1.17
N HIS A 59 -5.80 21.81 -0.13
CA HIS A 59 -5.22 20.46 -0.13
C HIS A 59 -6.27 19.35 -0.20
N CYS A 60 -7.47 19.61 0.32
CA CYS A 60 -8.60 18.67 0.26
C CYS A 60 -9.14 18.58 -1.17
N LYS A 61 -9.29 19.72 -1.85
CA LYS A 61 -9.65 19.78 -3.28
C LYS A 61 -8.64 19.07 -4.18
N GLN A 62 -7.35 19.14 -3.86
CA GLN A 62 -6.30 18.41 -4.59
C GLN A 62 -6.39 16.89 -4.36
N LEU A 63 -6.77 16.46 -3.15
CA LEU A 63 -6.94 15.06 -2.81
C LEU A 63 -8.21 14.45 -3.43
N THR A 64 -9.26 15.24 -3.67
CA THR A 64 -10.55 14.78 -4.23
C THR A 64 -10.43 13.80 -5.41
N PRO A 65 -9.77 14.13 -6.54
CA PRO A 65 -9.67 13.21 -7.68
C PRO A 65 -8.90 11.92 -7.35
N ILE A 66 -7.92 12.00 -6.43
CA ILE A 66 -7.14 10.84 -5.97
C ILE A 66 -8.01 9.95 -5.08
N TRP A 67 -8.78 10.55 -4.18
CA TRP A 67 -9.70 9.87 -3.27
C TRP A 67 -10.84 9.17 -4.00
N GLU A 68 -11.43 9.83 -5.01
CA GLU A 68 -12.45 9.21 -5.87
C GLU A 68 -11.91 8.03 -6.67
N LYS A 69 -10.69 8.15 -7.20
CA LYS A 69 -10.03 7.04 -7.92
C LYS A 69 -9.71 5.88 -6.98
N ALA A 70 -9.22 6.16 -5.77
CA ALA A 70 -9.00 5.14 -4.74
C ALA A 70 -10.30 4.43 -4.34
N ALA A 71 -11.40 5.19 -4.17
CA ALA A 71 -12.73 4.64 -3.91
C ALA A 71 -13.23 3.72 -5.03
N GLY A 72 -12.98 4.10 -6.29
CA GLY A 72 -13.27 3.26 -7.45
C GLY A 72 -12.49 1.93 -7.44
N VAL A 73 -11.19 1.97 -7.16
CA VAL A 73 -10.32 0.78 -7.10
C VAL A 73 -10.67 -0.14 -5.94
N LEU A 74 -11.02 0.42 -4.76
CA LEU A 74 -11.31 -0.33 -3.55
C LEU A 74 -12.77 -0.81 -3.46
N LYS A 75 -13.59 -0.56 -4.48
CA LYS A 75 -15.01 -0.92 -4.49
C LYS A 75 -15.19 -2.42 -4.22
N GLY A 76 -15.93 -2.73 -3.15
CA GLY A 76 -16.19 -4.11 -2.70
C GLY A 76 -15.08 -4.72 -1.82
N VAL A 77 -13.94 -4.06 -1.68
CA VAL A 77 -12.80 -4.51 -0.85
C VAL A 77 -12.72 -3.71 0.45
N ALA A 78 -12.80 -2.38 0.35
CA ALA A 78 -12.85 -1.46 1.49
C ALA A 78 -13.79 -0.29 1.18
N THR A 79 -14.41 0.29 2.20
CA THR A 79 -15.23 1.49 2.03
C THR A 79 -14.35 2.73 2.09
N VAL A 80 -14.42 3.56 1.07
CA VAL A 80 -13.77 4.88 1.05
C VAL A 80 -14.84 5.94 1.22
N ALA A 81 -14.67 6.80 2.21
CA ALA A 81 -15.68 7.73 2.67
C ALA A 81 -15.07 9.11 2.96
N ALA A 82 -15.92 10.12 3.07
CA ALA A 82 -15.53 11.48 3.41
C ALA A 82 -16.53 12.12 4.38
N LEU A 83 -16.04 12.88 5.35
CA LEU A 83 -16.83 13.65 6.31
C LEU A 83 -16.39 15.12 6.25
N ASP A 84 -17.35 16.03 6.06
CA ASP A 84 -17.13 17.46 6.25
C ASP A 84 -16.97 17.72 7.76
N ALA A 85 -15.73 17.87 8.19
CA ALA A 85 -15.35 18.08 9.56
C ALA A 85 -15.45 19.55 10.00
N ASP A 86 -15.56 20.48 9.04
CA ASP A 86 -15.83 21.89 9.33
C ASP A 86 -17.33 22.13 9.62
N ALA A 87 -18.20 21.40 8.93
CA ALA A 87 -19.63 21.36 9.24
C ALA A 87 -19.97 20.54 10.50
N HIS A 88 -19.11 19.61 10.91
CA HIS A 88 -19.35 18.67 12.01
C HIS A 88 -18.20 18.65 13.04
N LYS A 89 -17.95 19.81 13.66
CA LYS A 89 -16.78 20.06 14.53
C LYS A 89 -16.75 19.18 15.79
N GLU A 90 -17.89 18.89 16.40
CA GLU A 90 -17.98 18.04 17.59
C GLU A 90 -17.55 16.61 17.27
N LEU A 91 -18.00 16.09 16.12
CA LEU A 91 -17.62 14.76 15.64
C LEU A 91 -16.14 14.73 15.26
N ALA A 92 -15.63 15.78 14.60
CA ALA A 92 -14.22 15.91 14.27
C ALA A 92 -13.33 15.94 15.53
N GLN A 93 -13.74 16.69 16.57
CA GLN A 93 -13.02 16.76 17.84
C GLN A 93 -12.99 15.40 18.55
N GLN A 94 -14.09 14.64 18.53
CA GLN A 94 -14.15 13.30 19.12
C GLN A 94 -13.08 12.35 18.54
N TYR A 95 -12.76 12.50 17.25
CA TYR A 95 -11.72 11.71 16.59
C TYR A 95 -10.36 12.41 16.53
N GLY A 96 -10.19 13.53 17.24
CA GLY A 96 -8.92 14.24 17.36
C GLY A 96 -8.45 14.90 16.06
N ILE A 97 -9.37 15.31 15.18
CA ILE A 97 -9.04 15.99 13.94
C ILE A 97 -8.60 17.43 14.25
N ARG A 98 -7.35 17.76 13.91
CA ARG A 98 -6.73 19.07 14.18
C ARG A 98 -6.43 19.89 12.93
N GLY A 99 -6.58 19.30 11.75
CA GLY A 99 -6.27 19.92 10.48
C GLY A 99 -6.81 19.11 9.31
N PHE A 100 -6.73 19.69 8.11
CA PHE A 100 -7.33 19.10 6.91
C PHE A 100 -6.33 19.02 5.74
N PRO A 101 -6.47 18.00 4.87
CA PRO A 101 -7.25 16.79 5.11
C PRO A 101 -6.55 15.89 6.13
N THR A 102 -7.32 15.20 6.96
CA THR A 102 -6.84 14.10 7.83
C THR A 102 -7.51 12.82 7.36
N ILE A 103 -6.73 11.75 7.16
CA ILE A 103 -7.26 10.44 6.74
C ILE A 103 -7.12 9.48 7.92
N LYS A 104 -8.22 8.81 8.28
CA LYS A 104 -8.21 7.74 9.29
C LYS A 104 -8.81 6.47 8.73
N VAL A 105 -8.31 5.33 9.19
CA VAL A 105 -8.89 4.02 8.93
C VAL A 105 -9.56 3.48 10.19
N PHE A 106 -10.71 2.86 9.99
CA PHE A 106 -11.54 2.28 11.02
C PHE A 106 -11.68 0.78 10.74
N LEU A 107 -11.44 -0.01 11.79
CA LEU A 107 -11.62 -1.45 11.76
C LEU A 107 -12.57 -1.86 12.90
N PRO A 108 -13.38 -2.92 12.73
CA PRO A 108 -14.30 -3.38 13.76
C PRO A 108 -13.57 -3.72 15.06
N GLY A 109 -14.02 -3.12 16.17
CA GLY A 109 -13.47 -3.39 17.50
C GLY A 109 -12.06 -2.86 17.77
N LYS A 110 -11.49 -2.04 16.88
CA LYS A 110 -10.16 -1.43 17.06
C LYS A 110 -10.26 0.10 17.09
N PRO A 111 -9.34 0.78 17.80
CA PRO A 111 -9.24 2.22 17.72
C PRO A 111 -8.87 2.65 16.28
N PRO A 112 -9.32 3.83 15.82
CA PRO A 112 -8.97 4.34 14.51
C PRO A 112 -7.47 4.64 14.41
N VAL A 113 -6.91 4.43 13.23
CA VAL A 113 -5.49 4.65 12.94
C VAL A 113 -5.36 5.77 11.90
N ASP A 114 -4.42 6.69 12.15
CA ASP A 114 -4.08 7.75 11.20
C ASP A 114 -3.32 7.21 10.00
N TYR A 115 -3.67 7.71 8.82
CA TYR A 115 -2.89 7.49 7.60
C TYR A 115 -1.97 8.69 7.36
N GLU A 116 -0.67 8.41 7.49
CA GLU A 116 0.42 9.39 7.32
C GLU A 116 1.27 9.11 6.06
N GLY A 117 0.80 8.22 5.17
CA GLY A 117 1.49 7.89 3.93
C GLY A 117 1.32 8.95 2.84
N ALA A 118 1.98 8.73 1.69
CA ALA A 118 1.84 9.61 0.52
C ALA A 118 0.38 9.69 0.03
N ARG A 119 -0.06 10.85 -0.43
CA ARG A 119 -1.46 11.12 -0.78
C ARG A 119 -1.74 10.86 -2.25
N ASP A 120 -1.26 9.71 -2.75
CA ASP A 120 -1.46 9.22 -4.11
C ASP A 120 -2.36 7.96 -4.10
N VAL A 121 -2.90 7.61 -5.26
CA VAL A 121 -3.85 6.48 -5.37
C VAL A 121 -3.22 5.18 -4.88
N LYS A 122 -2.02 4.87 -5.35
CA LYS A 122 -1.37 3.58 -5.10
C LYS A 122 -1.00 3.38 -3.62
N PRO A 123 -0.34 4.33 -2.93
CA PRO A 123 -0.06 4.22 -1.49
C PRO A 123 -1.32 4.06 -0.63
N ILE A 124 -2.39 4.79 -0.95
CA ILE A 124 -3.69 4.71 -0.26
C ILE A 124 -4.33 3.33 -0.46
N VAL A 125 -4.38 2.84 -1.71
CA VAL A 125 -4.93 1.50 -2.03
C VAL A 125 -4.13 0.41 -1.34
N ASN A 126 -2.80 0.45 -1.42
CA ASN A 126 -1.92 -0.53 -0.80
C ASN A 126 -2.08 -0.56 0.72
N PHE A 127 -2.20 0.60 1.36
CA PHE A 127 -2.51 0.70 2.77
C PHE A 127 -3.89 0.10 3.11
N ALA A 128 -4.93 0.44 2.35
CA ALA A 128 -6.26 -0.15 2.57
C ALA A 128 -6.23 -1.68 2.48
N LEU A 129 -5.52 -2.25 1.49
CA LEU A 129 -5.34 -3.69 1.34
C LEU A 129 -4.57 -4.31 2.52
N SER A 130 -3.55 -3.62 3.07
CA SER A 130 -2.83 -4.09 4.27
C SER A 130 -3.77 -4.22 5.46
N GLN A 131 -4.67 -3.24 5.66
CA GLN A 131 -5.67 -3.26 6.73
C GLN A 131 -6.70 -4.37 6.53
N VAL A 132 -7.15 -4.61 5.30
CA VAL A 132 -8.07 -5.71 4.97
C VAL A 132 -7.40 -7.05 5.27
N LYS A 133 -6.16 -7.25 4.83
CA LYS A 133 -5.39 -8.47 5.14
C LYS A 133 -5.23 -8.67 6.65
N GLY A 134 -4.94 -7.61 7.40
CA GLY A 134 -4.87 -7.64 8.86
C GLY A 134 -6.19 -8.07 9.50
N LEU A 135 -7.32 -7.51 9.04
CA LEU A 135 -8.66 -7.88 9.51
C LEU A 135 -9.00 -9.35 9.23
N LEU A 136 -8.67 -9.83 8.03
CA LEU A 136 -8.91 -11.22 7.65
C LEU A 136 -8.08 -12.21 8.48
N ARG A 137 -6.82 -11.87 8.80
CA ARG A 137 -5.98 -12.68 9.70
C ARG A 137 -6.59 -12.79 11.09
N ASP A 138 -7.03 -11.68 11.68
CA ASP A 138 -7.66 -11.71 13.00
C ASP A 138 -8.92 -12.58 13.02
N ARG A 139 -9.69 -12.61 11.92
CA ARG A 139 -10.86 -13.49 11.76
C ARG A 139 -10.47 -14.96 11.65
N LEU A 140 -9.42 -15.28 10.89
CA LEU A 140 -8.89 -16.63 10.76
C LEU A 140 -8.39 -17.17 12.10
N ASP A 141 -7.77 -16.31 12.90
CA ASP A 141 -7.26 -16.65 14.24
C ASP A 141 -8.37 -16.76 15.31
N GLY A 142 -9.64 -16.73 14.91
CA GLY A 142 -10.79 -16.89 15.81
C GLY A 142 -11.04 -15.70 16.74
N LYS A 143 -10.38 -14.56 16.54
CA LYS A 143 -10.69 -13.31 17.25
C LYS A 143 -11.90 -12.65 16.62
N THR A 144 -13.07 -13.23 16.83
CA THR A 144 -14.33 -12.57 16.50
C THR A 144 -14.61 -11.46 17.51
N SER A 145 -14.73 -10.25 17.00
CA SER A 145 -15.08 -9.04 17.73
C SER A 145 -16.53 -9.11 18.22
N GLY A 146 -16.73 -9.59 19.44
CA GLY A 146 -17.92 -9.38 20.26
C GLY A 146 -17.52 -8.62 21.52
N GLY A 147 -18.05 -7.43 21.72
CA GLY A 147 -17.59 -6.52 22.76
C GLY A 147 -17.77 -7.04 24.20
N SER A 148 -16.83 -6.69 25.07
CA SER A 148 -17.14 -6.27 26.43
C SER A 148 -15.98 -5.47 27.02
N SER A 149 -16.36 -4.34 27.60
CA SER A 149 -15.55 -3.53 28.50
C SER A 149 -14.98 -4.37 29.65
N GLY A 150 -13.66 -4.50 29.69
CA GLY A 150 -12.92 -5.09 30.80
C GLY A 150 -11.88 -4.11 31.33
N LYS A 151 -12.32 -3.23 32.23
CA LYS A 151 -11.48 -2.40 33.08
C LYS A 151 -10.55 -3.32 33.88
N THR A 152 -9.22 -3.19 33.77
CA THR A 152 -8.31 -3.71 34.79
C THR A 152 -7.10 -2.80 34.93
N SER A 153 -7.08 -2.15 36.09
CA SER A 153 -5.98 -1.42 36.70
C SER A 153 -4.85 -2.37 37.11
N GLY A 154 -3.61 -1.91 36.91
CA GLY A 154 -2.47 -2.08 37.83
C GLY A 154 -2.05 -3.48 38.25
N GLY A 155 -0.85 -3.90 37.83
CA GLY A 155 -0.17 -5.03 38.44
C GLY A 155 1.09 -5.42 37.67
N SER A 156 2.22 -5.37 38.36
CA SER A 156 3.59 -5.53 37.88
C SER A 156 4.00 -6.95 37.48
N SER A 157 5.04 -7.00 36.65
CA SER A 157 6.07 -8.06 36.55
C SER A 157 5.85 -9.21 35.56
N GLU A 158 6.99 -9.54 34.93
CA GLU A 158 7.30 -10.70 34.09
C GLU A 158 6.82 -10.67 32.63
N LYS A 159 7.69 -10.10 31.78
CA LYS A 159 7.58 -10.17 30.33
C LYS A 159 7.75 -11.62 29.86
N LYS A 160 6.62 -12.29 29.61
CA LYS A 160 6.57 -13.42 28.67
C LYS A 160 6.96 -12.91 27.28
N HIS A 161 7.90 -13.61 26.66
CA HIS A 161 8.42 -13.36 25.34
C HIS A 161 7.30 -13.58 24.30
N GLU A 162 6.63 -12.51 23.91
CA GLU A 162 5.85 -12.49 22.67
C GLU A 162 6.83 -12.73 21.51
N PRO A 163 6.47 -13.50 20.47
CA PRO A 163 7.32 -13.65 19.29
C PRO A 163 7.55 -12.27 18.67
N ASN A 164 8.80 -11.85 18.57
CA ASN A 164 9.17 -10.53 18.06
C ASN A 164 8.62 -10.38 16.63
N GLU A 165 7.68 -9.44 16.43
CA GLU A 165 7.02 -9.21 15.13
C GLU A 165 8.00 -8.63 14.09
N SER A 166 9.06 -7.95 14.54
CA SER A 166 10.26 -7.62 13.77
C SER A 166 11.42 -8.52 14.22
N VAL A 167 12.32 -8.86 13.30
CA VAL A 167 13.44 -9.79 13.57
C VAL A 167 14.55 -9.06 14.33
N GLU A 168 15.03 -9.64 15.43
CA GLU A 168 16.20 -9.12 16.13
C GLU A 168 17.47 -9.47 15.35
N LEU A 169 18.24 -8.44 15.02
CA LEU A 169 19.43 -8.52 14.20
C LEU A 169 20.66 -8.08 15.00
N ASN A 170 21.75 -8.80 14.81
CA ASN A 170 23.04 -8.56 15.44
C ASN A 170 24.16 -9.06 14.51
N SER A 171 25.42 -8.76 14.84
CA SER A 171 26.59 -9.08 14.02
C SER A 171 26.72 -10.57 13.69
N SER A 172 26.15 -11.46 14.50
CA SER A 172 26.22 -12.91 14.24
C SER A 172 25.23 -13.40 13.18
N ASN A 173 24.09 -12.70 12.99
CA ASN A 173 23.03 -13.15 12.09
C ASN A 173 22.75 -12.19 10.93
N PHE A 174 23.26 -10.95 10.98
CA PHE A 174 22.92 -9.90 10.01
C PHE A 174 23.30 -10.28 8.59
N ASP A 175 24.51 -10.79 8.39
CA ASP A 175 25.00 -11.13 7.05
C ASP A 175 24.21 -12.30 6.44
N GLU A 176 23.81 -13.28 7.25
CA GLU A 176 23.00 -14.41 6.79
C GLU A 176 21.54 -14.01 6.50
N LEU A 177 20.92 -13.30 7.43
CA LEU A 177 19.50 -12.97 7.36
C LEU A 177 19.21 -11.82 6.39
N VAL A 178 20.09 -10.81 6.32
CA VAL A 178 19.89 -9.57 5.55
C VAL A 178 20.72 -9.60 4.28
N VAL A 179 22.05 -9.71 4.39
CA VAL A 179 22.96 -9.49 3.24
C VAL A 179 22.85 -10.62 2.20
N LYS A 180 22.74 -11.87 2.64
CA LYS A 180 22.56 -13.03 1.73
C LYS A 180 21.10 -13.24 1.30
N SER A 181 20.16 -12.48 1.85
CA SER A 181 18.74 -12.63 1.56
C SER A 181 18.34 -11.96 0.24
N LYS A 182 17.52 -12.66 -0.54
CA LYS A 182 16.87 -12.09 -1.74
C LYS A 182 15.73 -11.13 -1.39
N ASP A 183 15.18 -11.23 -0.19
CA ASP A 183 14.06 -10.41 0.25
C ASP A 183 14.47 -8.96 0.50
N LEU A 184 13.50 -8.05 0.37
CA LEU A 184 13.63 -6.66 0.84
C LEU A 184 13.63 -6.63 2.37
N TRP A 185 14.64 -5.97 2.92
CA TRP A 185 14.78 -5.74 4.36
C TRP A 185 14.72 -4.25 4.69
N ILE A 186 14.01 -3.91 5.76
CA ILE A 186 14.04 -2.57 6.35
C ILE A 186 14.43 -2.74 7.81
N VAL A 187 15.52 -2.11 8.22
CA VAL A 187 16.14 -2.35 9.53
C VAL A 187 16.19 -1.05 10.33
N GLU A 188 15.63 -1.08 11.54
CA GLU A 188 15.76 -0.02 12.53
C GLU A 188 17.03 -0.23 13.36
N PHE A 189 17.90 0.78 13.40
CA PHE A 189 19.03 0.90 14.31
C PHE A 189 18.61 1.81 15.46
N PHE A 190 18.57 1.28 16.69
CA PHE A 190 18.04 1.98 17.87
C PHE A 190 18.92 1.77 19.11
N ALA A 191 18.59 2.48 20.18
CA ALA A 191 19.13 2.25 21.52
C ALA A 191 17.99 2.20 22.56
N PRO A 192 18.06 1.35 23.60
CA PRO A 192 16.97 1.18 24.57
C PRO A 192 16.63 2.45 25.38
N TRP A 193 17.61 3.33 25.60
CA TRP A 193 17.43 4.58 26.35
C TRP A 193 16.87 5.72 25.48
N CYS A 194 16.86 5.58 24.16
CA CYS A 194 16.47 6.63 23.22
C CYS A 194 14.95 6.88 23.25
N GLY A 195 14.54 8.10 23.63
CA GLY A 195 13.14 8.49 23.73
C GLY A 195 12.38 8.47 22.40
N HIS A 196 13.03 8.84 21.28
CA HIS A 196 12.43 8.77 19.95
C HIS A 196 12.23 7.33 19.47
N CYS A 197 13.13 6.42 19.86
CA CYS A 197 13.06 5.00 19.56
C CYS A 197 11.90 4.35 20.30
N LYS A 198 11.69 4.71 21.58
CA LYS A 198 10.52 4.26 22.35
C LYS A 198 9.18 4.70 21.73
N LYS A 199 9.15 5.88 21.10
CA LYS A 199 7.95 6.36 20.36
C LYS A 199 7.74 5.60 19.05
N LEU A 200 8.81 5.20 18.36
CA LEU A 200 8.75 4.44 17.12
C LEU A 200 8.40 2.97 17.35
N ALA A 201 8.88 2.35 18.44
CA ALA A 201 8.68 0.94 18.75
C ALA A 201 7.24 0.40 18.54
N PRO A 202 6.15 1.05 19.03
CA PRO A 202 4.79 0.56 18.76
C PRO A 202 4.39 0.65 17.28
N GLU A 203 4.84 1.68 16.56
CA GLU A 203 4.58 1.86 15.13
C GLU A 203 5.38 0.85 14.29
N TRP A 204 6.64 0.60 14.66
CA TRP A 204 7.50 -0.40 14.05
C TRP A 204 6.93 -1.81 14.18
N LYS A 205 6.47 -2.15 15.40
CA LYS A 205 5.79 -3.41 15.68
C LYS A 205 4.54 -3.57 14.80
N ARG A 206 3.69 -2.54 14.72
CA ARG A 206 2.49 -2.55 13.87
C ARG A 206 2.82 -2.74 12.38
N ALA A 207 3.81 -2.01 11.88
CA ALA A 207 4.26 -2.14 10.49
C ALA A 207 4.79 -3.55 10.20
N ALA A 208 5.64 -4.10 11.08
CA ALA A 208 6.21 -5.44 10.92
C ALA A 208 5.13 -6.54 10.88
N LYS A 209 4.10 -6.41 11.72
CA LYS A 209 2.93 -7.31 11.70
C LYS A 209 2.17 -7.24 10.38
N ASN A 210 1.88 -6.03 9.89
CA ASN A 210 1.08 -5.82 8.67
C ASN A 210 1.85 -6.23 7.40
N LEU A 211 3.17 -6.05 7.39
CA LEU A 211 4.06 -6.43 6.30
C LEU A 211 4.51 -7.89 6.34
N LYS A 212 4.14 -8.66 7.38
CA LYS A 212 4.54 -10.06 7.53
C LYS A 212 4.20 -10.89 6.30
N GLY A 213 5.24 -11.44 5.68
CA GLY A 213 5.17 -12.24 4.44
C GLY A 213 5.27 -11.44 3.15
N GLN A 214 5.54 -10.12 3.22
CA GLN A 214 5.77 -9.25 2.06
C GLN A 214 7.12 -8.55 2.15
N VAL A 215 7.40 -7.90 3.29
CA VAL A 215 8.67 -7.21 3.56
C VAL A 215 9.18 -7.62 4.92
N LYS A 216 10.49 -7.83 5.07
CA LYS A 216 11.12 -8.20 6.35
C LYS A 216 11.53 -6.94 7.10
N LEU A 217 10.99 -6.77 8.30
CA LEU A 217 11.42 -5.70 9.22
C LEU A 217 12.32 -6.28 10.30
N GLY A 218 13.49 -5.66 10.48
CA GLY A 218 14.46 -6.03 11.50
C GLY A 218 14.77 -4.88 12.45
N HIS A 219 15.39 -5.18 13.59
CA HIS A 219 15.90 -4.17 14.50
C HIS A 219 17.27 -4.56 15.06
N VAL A 220 18.15 -3.57 15.21
CA VAL A 220 19.50 -3.72 15.75
C VAL A 220 19.62 -2.79 16.95
N ASP A 221 19.91 -3.37 18.12
CA ASP A 221 20.30 -2.62 19.30
C ASP A 221 21.78 -2.22 19.18
N CYS A 222 22.02 -0.93 19.02
CA CYS A 222 23.36 -0.38 18.81
C CYS A 222 24.16 -0.21 20.11
N ASP A 223 23.53 -0.32 21.29
CA ASP A 223 24.26 -0.37 22.56
C ASP A 223 24.96 -1.72 22.72
N SER A 224 24.29 -2.81 22.31
CA SER A 224 24.82 -4.17 22.35
C SER A 224 25.71 -4.50 21.14
N ASP A 225 25.42 -3.94 19.97
CA ASP A 225 26.10 -4.31 18.72
C ASP A 225 26.69 -3.10 17.96
N LYS A 226 27.83 -2.61 18.47
CA LYS A 226 28.50 -1.41 17.94
C LYS A 226 29.14 -1.62 16.56
N SER A 227 29.47 -2.86 16.19
CA SER A 227 30.10 -3.17 14.90
C SER A 227 29.16 -2.89 13.73
N LEU A 228 27.88 -3.24 13.84
CA LEU A 228 26.91 -2.92 12.80
C LEU A 228 26.67 -1.42 12.64
N MET A 229 26.64 -0.68 13.76
CA MET A 229 26.56 0.78 13.76
C MET A 229 27.74 1.41 13.01
N SER A 230 28.97 0.94 13.25
CA SER A 230 30.15 1.42 12.52
C SER A 230 30.13 1.01 11.04
N LYS A 231 29.76 -0.25 10.73
CA LYS A 231 29.69 -0.79 9.36
C LYS A 231 28.77 0.06 8.48
N TYR A 232 27.59 0.43 9.00
CA TYR A 232 26.59 1.20 8.26
C TYR A 232 26.58 2.70 8.58
N LYS A 233 27.61 3.19 9.28
CA LYS A 233 27.80 4.63 9.59
C LYS A 233 26.56 5.27 10.23
N VAL A 234 25.96 4.59 11.19
CA VAL A 234 24.81 5.11 11.93
C VAL A 234 25.29 6.10 12.98
N GLU A 235 24.98 7.38 12.80
CA GLU A 235 25.44 8.48 13.66
C GLU A 235 24.42 8.91 14.72
N GLY A 236 23.17 8.43 14.62
CA GLY A 236 22.10 8.81 15.53
C GLY A 236 20.93 7.85 15.52
N PHE A 237 20.04 8.01 16.50
CA PHE A 237 18.92 7.09 16.72
C PHE A 237 17.53 7.76 16.75
N PRO A 238 16.49 7.06 16.29
CA PRO A 238 16.56 5.85 15.48
C PRO A 238 16.99 6.21 14.05
N THR A 239 17.79 5.34 13.43
CA THR A 239 18.11 5.37 12.00
C THR A 239 17.49 4.15 11.33
N ILE A 240 16.75 4.35 10.24
CA ILE A 240 16.11 3.26 9.50
C ILE A 240 16.82 3.14 8.16
N LEU A 241 17.37 1.96 7.87
CA LEU A 241 18.03 1.68 6.59
C LEU A 241 17.25 0.65 5.78
N VAL A 242 17.25 0.84 4.47
CA VAL A 242 16.57 0.00 3.49
C VAL A 242 17.60 -0.80 2.72
N PHE A 243 17.48 -2.12 2.79
CA PHE A 243 18.35 -3.10 2.16
C PHE A 243 17.60 -3.72 0.99
N GLY A 244 17.72 -3.06 -0.17
CA GLY A 244 17.09 -3.42 -1.44
C GLY A 244 17.73 -4.62 -2.13
N ALA A 245 17.63 -4.71 -3.46
CA ALA A 245 18.26 -5.79 -4.23
C ALA A 245 19.79 -5.80 -4.07
N ASP A 246 20.41 -4.61 -4.14
CA ASP A 246 21.80 -4.41 -3.76
C ASP A 246 21.89 -4.23 -2.23
N LYS A 247 22.39 -5.26 -1.56
CA LYS A 247 22.54 -5.30 -0.10
C LYS A 247 23.77 -4.52 0.38
N GLU A 248 24.70 -4.18 -0.51
CA GLU A 248 25.93 -3.45 -0.19
C GLU A 248 25.74 -1.93 -0.23
N SER A 249 24.70 -1.44 -0.90
CA SER A 249 24.34 -0.02 -0.96
C SER A 249 22.99 0.29 -0.31
N PRO A 250 22.83 0.05 1.01
CA PRO A 250 21.60 0.44 1.71
C PRO A 250 21.46 1.95 1.78
N PHE A 251 20.22 2.44 1.80
CA PHE A 251 19.91 3.87 1.85
C PHE A 251 18.95 4.19 3.00
N PRO A 252 19.00 5.41 3.55
CA PRO A 252 18.18 5.77 4.70
C PRO A 252 16.73 6.05 4.32
N TYR A 253 15.80 5.59 5.17
CA TYR A 253 14.41 6.00 5.12
C TYR A 253 14.22 7.37 5.75
N GLN A 254 13.64 8.31 4.99
CA GLN A 254 13.43 9.71 5.40
C GLN A 254 11.95 10.09 5.58
N GLY A 255 11.04 9.11 5.51
CA GLY A 255 9.61 9.35 5.64
C GLY A 255 9.12 9.47 7.08
N ALA A 256 7.80 9.64 7.23
CA ALA A 256 7.16 9.72 8.54
C ALA A 256 7.27 8.40 9.31
N ARG A 257 7.41 8.48 10.64
CA ARG A 257 7.64 7.32 11.52
C ARG A 257 6.37 6.59 11.97
N ALA A 258 5.23 6.94 11.38
CA ALA A 258 3.98 6.22 11.60
C ALA A 258 3.96 4.91 10.80
N ALA A 259 3.33 3.88 11.34
CA ALA A 259 3.31 2.55 10.74
C ALA A 259 2.75 2.58 9.31
N SER A 260 1.71 3.39 9.06
CA SER A 260 1.11 3.52 7.72
C SER A 260 2.11 4.05 6.69
N ALA A 261 2.95 5.02 7.07
CA ALA A 261 3.94 5.61 6.17
C ALA A 261 5.08 4.62 5.89
N ILE A 262 5.50 3.87 6.90
CA ILE A 262 6.49 2.79 6.76
C ILE A 262 5.92 1.66 5.88
N GLU A 263 4.66 1.26 6.09
CA GLU A 263 3.96 0.25 5.29
C GLU A 263 3.87 0.63 3.82
N SER A 264 3.37 1.83 3.51
CA SER A 264 3.25 2.31 2.14
C SER A 264 4.62 2.35 1.45
N PHE A 265 5.61 2.93 2.12
CA PHE A 265 6.98 2.97 1.61
C PHE A 265 7.55 1.56 1.38
N ALA A 266 7.36 0.64 2.32
CA ALA A 266 7.86 -0.72 2.22
C ALA A 266 7.26 -1.46 1.02
N LEU A 267 5.96 -1.28 0.76
CA LEU A 267 5.28 -1.88 -0.39
C LEU A 267 5.75 -1.26 -1.71
N GLU A 268 5.97 0.05 -1.77
CA GLU A 268 6.57 0.69 -2.95
C GLU A 268 7.99 0.19 -3.21
N GLN A 269 8.80 0.02 -2.16
CA GLN A 269 10.14 -0.53 -2.28
C GLN A 269 10.12 -2.00 -2.70
N LEU A 270 9.14 -2.77 -2.24
CA LEU A 270 8.98 -4.17 -2.63
C LEU A 270 8.75 -4.29 -4.14
N GLU A 271 7.92 -3.42 -4.69
CA GLU A 271 7.68 -3.36 -6.13
C GLU A 271 8.89 -2.82 -6.90
N ALA A 272 9.60 -1.83 -6.35
CA ALA A 272 10.79 -1.26 -6.99
C ALA A 272 11.98 -2.23 -7.02
N ASN A 273 12.08 -3.09 -6.00
CA ASN A 273 13.12 -4.10 -5.83
C ASN A 273 12.63 -5.51 -6.23
N ALA A 274 11.45 -5.63 -6.84
CA ALA A 274 10.98 -6.90 -7.37
C ALA A 274 11.98 -7.44 -8.39
N ALA A 275 12.31 -8.73 -8.27
CA ALA A 275 13.15 -9.40 -9.24
C ALA A 275 12.49 -9.33 -10.63
N PRO A 276 13.27 -9.19 -11.71
CA PRO A 276 12.73 -9.27 -13.06
C PRO A 276 11.93 -10.57 -13.24
N PRO A 277 10.83 -10.54 -14.02
CA PRO A 277 10.11 -11.75 -14.34
C PRO A 277 11.05 -12.75 -15.02
N GLU A 278 11.02 -14.00 -14.56
CA GLU A 278 11.86 -15.07 -15.08
C GLU A 278 11.45 -15.40 -16.52
N VAL A 279 12.38 -15.29 -17.47
CA VAL A 279 12.14 -15.65 -18.88
C VAL A 279 12.14 -17.18 -18.99
N SER A 280 10.95 -17.76 -19.05
CA SER A 280 10.76 -19.21 -19.17
C SER A 280 10.68 -19.66 -20.63
N GLU A 281 11.35 -20.76 -20.97
CA GLU A 281 11.23 -21.42 -22.27
C GLU A 281 9.87 -22.11 -22.42
N LEU A 282 9.20 -21.87 -23.56
CA LEU A 282 7.90 -22.42 -23.88
C LEU A 282 8.05 -23.67 -24.77
N THR A 283 8.37 -24.80 -24.17
CA THR A 283 8.59 -26.05 -24.92
C THR A 283 7.30 -26.73 -25.42
N SER A 284 6.14 -26.36 -24.87
CA SER A 284 4.86 -27.00 -25.19
C SER A 284 3.68 -26.07 -24.89
N ALA A 285 2.50 -26.46 -25.39
CA ALA A 285 1.25 -25.76 -25.09
C ALA A 285 0.93 -25.79 -23.58
N ASP A 286 1.21 -26.90 -22.89
CA ASP A 286 0.95 -27.04 -21.45
C ASP A 286 1.83 -26.08 -20.62
N VAL A 287 3.10 -25.92 -21.01
CA VAL A 287 4.00 -24.95 -20.37
C VAL A 287 3.55 -23.52 -20.64
N MET A 288 3.02 -23.24 -21.83
CA MET A 288 2.43 -21.93 -22.12
C MET A 288 1.19 -21.66 -21.29
N GLU A 289 0.28 -22.63 -21.14
CA GLU A 289 -0.91 -22.50 -20.29
C GLU A 289 -0.50 -22.26 -18.83
N GLU A 290 0.44 -23.06 -18.31
CA GLU A 290 0.95 -22.91 -16.94
C GLU A 290 1.59 -21.53 -16.70
N LYS A 291 2.43 -21.06 -17.62
CA LYS A 291 3.21 -19.82 -17.43
C LYS A 291 2.47 -18.54 -17.83
N CYS A 292 1.52 -18.62 -18.75
CA CYS A 292 0.82 -17.45 -19.30
C CYS A 292 -0.64 -17.34 -18.87
N ALA A 293 -1.37 -18.41 -18.53
CA ALA A 293 -2.82 -18.33 -18.33
C ALA A 293 -3.22 -17.50 -17.10
N SER A 294 -2.36 -17.44 -16.07
CA SER A 294 -2.60 -16.63 -14.88
C SER A 294 -2.12 -15.18 -15.01
N ALA A 295 -1.38 -14.85 -16.07
CA ALA A 295 -0.86 -13.50 -16.30
C ALA A 295 -1.90 -12.62 -16.99
N ALA A 296 -2.03 -11.36 -16.54
CA ALA A 296 -2.92 -10.41 -17.20
C ALA A 296 -2.51 -10.18 -18.67
N ILE A 297 -1.20 -10.16 -18.95
CA ILE A 297 -0.61 -10.02 -20.27
C ILE A 297 0.69 -10.85 -20.31
N CYS A 298 0.79 -11.78 -21.27
CA CYS A 298 1.98 -12.61 -21.49
C CYS A 298 2.67 -12.22 -22.79
N PHE A 299 3.93 -11.78 -22.71
CA PHE A 299 4.76 -11.55 -23.89
C PHE A 299 5.42 -12.85 -24.31
N VAL A 300 5.29 -13.20 -25.59
CA VAL A 300 5.93 -14.37 -26.20
C VAL A 300 6.88 -13.90 -27.28
N SER A 301 8.14 -14.31 -27.20
CA SER A 301 9.14 -14.05 -28.24
C SER A 301 9.64 -15.34 -28.87
N PHE A 302 9.68 -15.36 -30.21
CA PHE A 302 10.26 -16.43 -30.99
C PHE A 302 11.71 -16.09 -31.27
N LEU A 303 12.63 -16.89 -30.71
CA LEU A 303 14.05 -16.74 -30.98
C LEU A 303 14.43 -17.53 -32.24
N PRO A 304 15.37 -17.03 -33.05
CA PRO A 304 15.87 -17.76 -34.20
C PRO A 304 16.46 -19.11 -33.77
N ASP A 305 16.35 -20.10 -34.65
CA ASP A 305 16.89 -21.44 -34.38
C ASP A 305 18.41 -21.36 -34.13
N ILE A 306 18.91 -22.24 -33.27
CA ILE A 306 20.34 -22.31 -32.98
C ILE A 306 21.15 -22.68 -34.24
N LEU A 307 20.52 -23.36 -35.20
CA LEU A 307 21.12 -23.71 -36.48
C LEU A 307 21.26 -22.50 -37.42
N ASP A 308 20.39 -21.50 -37.30
CA ASP A 308 20.40 -20.30 -38.16
C ASP A 308 21.30 -19.19 -37.59
N SER A 309 21.26 -19.00 -36.27
CA SER A 309 21.90 -17.85 -35.60
C SER A 309 23.12 -18.22 -34.74
N LYS A 310 23.40 -19.52 -34.59
CA LYS A 310 24.35 -20.09 -33.61
C LYS A 310 23.97 -19.70 -32.17
N ALA A 311 24.69 -20.25 -31.20
CA ALA A 311 24.47 -19.94 -29.78
C ALA A 311 24.63 -18.43 -29.48
N GLU A 312 25.55 -17.75 -30.18
CA GLU A 312 25.81 -16.33 -29.95
C GLU A 312 24.64 -15.43 -30.38
N GLY A 313 24.01 -15.71 -31.54
CA GLY A 313 22.85 -14.95 -31.99
C GLY A 313 21.67 -15.15 -31.06
N ARG A 314 21.39 -16.39 -30.66
CA ARG A 314 20.35 -16.71 -29.68
C ARG A 314 20.56 -16.02 -28.33
N ASN A 315 21.78 -16.03 -27.81
CA ASN A 315 22.10 -15.41 -26.52
C ASN A 315 21.89 -13.89 -26.55
N LYS A 316 22.20 -13.22 -27.66
CA LYS A 316 21.90 -11.77 -27.81
C LYS A 316 20.40 -11.47 -27.73
N TYR A 317 19.56 -12.33 -28.30
CA TYR A 317 18.10 -12.20 -28.17
C TYR A 317 17.62 -12.46 -26.74
N LEU A 318 18.20 -13.45 -26.05
CA LEU A 318 17.90 -13.70 -24.62
C LEU A 318 18.31 -12.51 -23.74
N GLU A 319 19.50 -11.95 -23.95
CA GLU A 319 19.96 -10.75 -23.25
C GLU A 319 19.04 -9.55 -23.52
N LEU A 320 18.58 -9.38 -24.76
CA LEU A 320 17.60 -8.35 -25.09
C LEU A 320 16.29 -8.57 -24.34
N LEU A 321 15.75 -9.80 -24.31
CA LEU A 321 14.53 -10.13 -23.58
C LEU A 321 14.68 -9.90 -22.07
N LEU A 322 15.81 -10.28 -21.49
CA LEU A 322 16.13 -10.00 -20.08
C LEU A 322 16.26 -8.49 -19.82
N SER A 323 16.84 -7.73 -20.75
CA SER A 323 16.93 -6.27 -20.62
C SER A 323 15.56 -5.59 -20.67
N VAL A 324 14.65 -6.12 -21.49
CA VAL A 324 13.25 -5.70 -21.53
C VAL A 324 12.54 -6.09 -20.23
N ALA A 325 12.78 -7.30 -19.71
CA ALA A 325 12.27 -7.76 -18.42
C ALA A 325 12.66 -6.84 -17.27
N GLU A 326 13.94 -6.49 -17.19
CA GLU A 326 14.49 -5.57 -16.21
C GLU A 326 13.84 -4.19 -16.33
N LYS A 327 13.70 -3.68 -17.56
CA LYS A 327 13.15 -2.34 -17.83
C LYS A 327 11.65 -2.24 -17.51
N PHE A 328 10.91 -3.33 -17.72
CA PHE A 328 9.45 -3.37 -17.53
C PHE A 328 9.01 -4.11 -16.25
N LYS A 329 9.93 -4.43 -15.32
CA LYS A 329 9.63 -5.08 -14.03
C LYS A 329 8.59 -4.37 -13.15
N LYS A 330 8.35 -3.07 -13.39
CA LYS A 330 7.36 -2.24 -12.69
C LYS A 330 5.96 -2.27 -13.32
N SER A 331 5.79 -2.99 -14.42
CA SER A 331 4.55 -3.07 -15.18
C SER A 331 3.92 -4.46 -15.05
N PRO A 332 2.58 -4.59 -15.13
CA PRO A 332 1.85 -5.83 -14.81
C PRO A 332 1.95 -6.89 -15.94
N TYR A 333 3.16 -7.24 -16.35
CA TYR A 333 3.43 -8.11 -17.49
C TYR A 333 4.34 -9.28 -17.09
N SER A 334 4.09 -10.48 -17.65
CA SER A 334 5.05 -11.59 -17.64
C SER A 334 5.73 -11.71 -19.00
N LEU A 335 7.02 -12.09 -19.01
CA LEU A 335 7.78 -12.36 -20.22
C LEU A 335 8.10 -13.85 -20.29
N SER A 336 7.73 -14.48 -21.39
CA SER A 336 8.01 -15.87 -21.70
C SER A 336 8.65 -15.97 -23.07
N GLY A 337 9.60 -16.88 -23.24
CA GLY A 337 10.32 -16.98 -24.50
C GLY A 337 11.09 -18.28 -24.57
N GLN A 338 10.70 -19.11 -25.53
CA GLN A 338 11.54 -19.92 -26.43
C GLN A 338 10.64 -21.01 -27.06
N VAL A 339 10.34 -20.87 -28.35
CA VAL A 339 9.67 -21.89 -29.17
C VAL A 339 10.44 -21.99 -30.49
N PRO A 340 10.81 -23.19 -30.97
CA PRO A 340 11.30 -23.38 -32.34
C PRO A 340 10.24 -22.96 -33.37
N ALA A 341 10.66 -22.37 -34.48
CA ALA A 341 9.84 -21.60 -35.44
C ALA A 341 8.72 -22.37 -36.18
N SER A 342 8.33 -23.58 -35.78
CA SER A 342 7.42 -24.43 -36.56
C SER A 342 6.12 -24.88 -35.89
N LYS A 343 5.84 -24.62 -34.62
CA LYS A 343 4.56 -25.05 -34.02
C LYS A 343 4.09 -24.15 -32.89
N LEU A 344 3.01 -23.39 -33.13
CA LEU A 344 1.93 -23.13 -32.16
C LEU A 344 0.84 -22.29 -32.83
N ILE A 345 -0.37 -22.84 -32.96
CA ILE A 345 -1.60 -22.12 -33.34
C ILE A 345 -2.56 -22.31 -32.18
N TRP A 346 -3.00 -21.22 -31.55
CA TRP A 346 -4.13 -21.25 -30.62
C TRP A 346 -4.93 -19.93 -30.66
N ARG A 347 -6.24 -20.01 -30.40
CA ARG A 347 -7.19 -18.89 -30.46
C ARG A 347 -7.97 -18.81 -29.15
N SER A 348 -7.75 -17.75 -28.37
CA SER A 348 -8.54 -17.46 -27.16
C SER A 348 -9.85 -16.75 -27.48
N ARG A 349 -10.90 -17.05 -26.69
CA ARG A 349 -12.15 -16.30 -26.60
C ARG A 349 -12.06 -15.21 -25.52
N SER A 350 -11.34 -14.13 -25.79
CA SER A 350 -11.60 -12.81 -25.19
C SER A 350 -10.58 -11.82 -25.73
N GLU A 351 -11.07 -10.72 -26.29
CA GLU A 351 -10.29 -9.66 -26.92
C GLU A 351 -9.37 -8.98 -25.90
N SER A 352 -8.06 -9.26 -25.98
CA SER A 352 -6.94 -8.34 -25.68
C SER A 352 -5.62 -9.12 -25.68
N VAL A 353 -5.10 -9.50 -26.85
CA VAL A 353 -3.72 -9.99 -27.01
C VAL A 353 -3.10 -9.26 -28.19
N VAL A 354 -2.06 -8.46 -27.96
CA VAL A 354 -1.24 -7.89 -29.03
C VAL A 354 -0.39 -9.03 -29.59
N MET A 355 -0.74 -9.44 -30.80
CA MET A 355 -0.07 -10.43 -31.63
C MET A 355 0.65 -9.70 -32.76
N VAL A 356 1.91 -10.02 -33.07
CA VAL A 356 2.59 -9.59 -34.31
C VAL A 356 3.52 -10.70 -34.77
N ILE A 357 3.58 -11.19 -36.02
CA ILE A 357 2.65 -11.44 -37.13
C ILE A 357 3.33 -12.55 -37.97
N GLN A 358 2.56 -13.28 -38.77
CA GLN A 358 3.04 -14.23 -39.76
C GLN A 358 4.17 -13.72 -40.68
N PRO A 359 4.93 -14.66 -41.26
CA PRO A 359 5.18 -14.59 -42.69
C PRO A 359 4.80 -15.94 -43.34
N TRP A 360 3.59 -16.00 -43.90
CA TRP A 360 3.29 -16.92 -44.99
C TRP A 360 3.05 -16.10 -46.25
N LEU A 361 4.07 -16.07 -47.10
CA LEU A 361 3.92 -15.93 -48.54
C LEU A 361 5.11 -16.67 -49.13
N LEU A 362 4.85 -17.86 -49.68
CA LEU A 362 5.43 -18.39 -50.92
C LEU A 362 4.82 -19.77 -51.25
N SER A 363 3.96 -19.76 -52.27
CA SER A 363 3.88 -20.75 -53.36
C SER A 363 3.79 -22.25 -53.03
N THR A 364 2.59 -22.82 -53.14
CA THR A 364 2.12 -23.57 -54.33
C THR A 364 0.61 -23.63 -54.34
#